data_AF-A0A6P6RZV9-F1
#
_entry.id   AF-A0A6P6RZV9-F1
#
_cell.length_a   1.000
_cell.length_b   1.000
_cell.length_c   1.000
_cell.angle_alpha   90.00
_cell.angle_beta   90.00
_cell.angle_gamma   90.00
#
_symmetry.space_group_name_H-M   'P 1'
#
loop_
_entity.id
_entity.type
_entity.pdbx_description
1 polymer ?
#
loop_
_entity_poly.entity_id
_entity_poly.type
_entity_poly.pdbx_seq_one_letter_code
_entity_poly.pdbx_strand_id
1 'polypeptide(L)'
;MAAATAVAVLLKTASEKAQAAPRLPVGLSEGGGFANREDGSHQGAVGAAEPPLPAAAAAAAAAAASNRASALLTCASIPAALTFVLREAEEDFGCSDEYPLEPVSITPTHFIRACAVPQGQFAAVWQSLEEAEALTKLSLPFPSPAAAVDALLGALHMAPCEGTEAIGSNNSSHELLLSGIFVGGQQVLAKAFCLFPGDGCLLRLAVRSLDLTICEAVCSVLE
;
A
#
# COMPACT_ATOMS: atom_id res chain seq x y z
N MET A 1 -17.92 -13.60 17.59
CA MET A 1 -17.28 -14.92 17.33
C MET A 1 -17.48 -15.40 15.88
N ALA A 2 -18.58 -15.07 15.19
CA ALA A 2 -18.82 -15.49 13.79
C ALA A 2 -17.97 -14.74 12.73
N ALA A 3 -17.68 -13.46 12.92
CA ALA A 3 -16.92 -12.64 11.95
C ALA A 3 -15.47 -13.11 11.75
N ALA A 4 -14.82 -13.61 12.81
CA ALA A 4 -13.45 -14.11 12.76
C ALA A 4 -13.30 -15.38 11.89
N THR A 5 -14.36 -16.20 11.80
CA THR A 5 -14.33 -17.41 10.97
C THR A 5 -14.49 -17.08 9.48
N ALA A 6 -15.28 -16.06 9.14
CA ALA A 6 -15.50 -15.64 7.75
C ALA A 6 -14.23 -15.07 7.10
N VAL A 7 -13.43 -14.29 7.86
CA VAL A 7 -12.19 -13.68 7.34
C VAL A 7 -11.07 -14.72 7.17
N ALA A 8 -10.97 -15.70 8.07
CA ALA A 8 -10.02 -16.81 7.96
C ALA A 8 -10.31 -17.70 6.74
N VAL A 9 -11.59 -17.91 6.41
CA VAL A 9 -12.01 -18.65 5.20
C VAL A 9 -11.66 -17.85 3.94
N LEU A 10 -11.90 -16.53 3.93
CA LEU A 10 -11.58 -15.65 2.79
C LEU A 10 -10.08 -15.64 2.46
N LEU A 11 -9.20 -15.57 3.47
CA LEU A 11 -7.75 -15.61 3.28
C LEU A 11 -7.26 -16.99 2.81
N LYS A 12 -7.86 -18.09 3.29
CA LYS A 12 -7.57 -19.44 2.76
C LYS A 12 -7.96 -19.58 1.29
N THR A 13 -9.13 -19.08 0.90
CA THR A 13 -9.59 -19.15 -0.49
C THR A 13 -8.75 -18.28 -1.44
N ALA A 14 -8.22 -17.14 -0.98
CA ALA A 14 -7.32 -16.30 -1.77
C ALA A 14 -5.95 -16.98 -1.98
N SER A 15 -5.44 -17.68 -0.97
CA SER A 15 -4.19 -18.45 -1.06
C SER A 15 -4.31 -19.64 -2.02
N GLU A 16 -5.44 -20.36 -2.00
CA GLU A 16 -5.66 -21.53 -2.85
C GLU A 16 -5.90 -21.14 -4.33
N LYS A 17 -6.52 -19.97 -4.57
CA LYS A 17 -6.79 -19.47 -5.94
C LYS A 17 -5.53 -18.90 -6.62
N ALA A 18 -4.53 -18.47 -5.84
CA ALA A 18 -3.24 -18.02 -6.37
C ALA A 18 -2.36 -19.19 -6.87
N GLN A 19 -2.61 -20.43 -6.41
CA GLN A 19 -1.89 -21.63 -6.86
C GLN A 19 -2.48 -22.27 -8.14
N ALA A 20 -3.64 -21.81 -8.63
CA ALA A 20 -4.38 -22.44 -9.71
C ALA A 20 -4.29 -21.72 -11.08
N ALA A 21 -3.44 -20.69 -11.25
CA ALA A 21 -3.32 -19.99 -12.53
C ALA A 21 -2.46 -20.80 -13.54
N PRO A 22 -2.95 -21.10 -14.75
CA PRO A 22 -2.23 -21.93 -15.72
C PRO A 22 -1.07 -21.17 -16.37
N ARG A 23 0.09 -21.82 -16.44
CA ARG A 23 1.30 -21.32 -17.11
C ARG A 23 1.10 -21.27 -18.63
N LEU A 24 1.28 -20.09 -19.22
CA LEU A 24 1.29 -19.89 -20.68
C LEU A 24 2.52 -20.57 -21.32
N PRO A 25 2.38 -21.21 -22.50
CA PRO A 25 3.48 -21.87 -23.19
C PRO A 25 4.32 -20.85 -23.97
N VAL A 26 5.64 -20.88 -23.77
CA VAL A 26 6.61 -20.13 -24.58
C VAL A 26 6.96 -20.97 -25.81
N GLY A 27 6.51 -20.55 -26.98
CA GLY A 27 6.81 -21.17 -28.27
C GLY A 27 8.17 -20.72 -28.80
N LEU A 28 9.03 -21.69 -29.08
CA LEU A 28 10.24 -21.58 -29.88
C LEU A 28 9.88 -21.39 -31.36
N SER A 29 10.61 -20.53 -32.08
CA SER A 29 10.65 -20.59 -33.54
C SER A 29 12.04 -20.24 -34.05
N GLU A 30 12.75 -21.26 -34.56
CA GLU A 30 13.98 -21.15 -35.33
C GLU A 30 13.68 -20.72 -36.79
N GLY A 31 14.63 -20.03 -37.45
CA GLY A 31 14.70 -20.00 -38.91
C GLY A 31 15.39 -18.80 -39.58
N GLY A 32 16.70 -18.91 -39.83
CA GLY A 32 17.31 -18.68 -41.16
C GLY A 32 17.77 -17.28 -41.63
N GLY A 33 19.11 -17.09 -41.70
CA GLY A 33 19.79 -16.77 -42.97
C GLY A 33 20.36 -15.36 -43.24
N PHE A 34 21.68 -15.34 -43.54
CA PHE A 34 22.46 -14.42 -44.42
C PHE A 34 23.31 -13.26 -43.84
N ALA A 35 24.61 -13.56 -43.68
CA ALA A 35 25.84 -12.88 -44.17
C ALA A 35 26.01 -11.33 -44.14
N ASN A 36 26.95 -10.83 -43.30
CA ASN A 36 28.25 -10.22 -43.70
C ASN A 36 29.05 -9.61 -42.50
N ARG A 37 30.27 -10.15 -42.30
CA ARG A 37 31.61 -9.51 -42.13
C ARG A 37 31.63 -7.95 -42.02
N GLU A 38 32.25 -7.21 -41.07
CA GLU A 38 33.60 -7.20 -40.42
C GLU A 38 33.64 -6.45 -39.07
N ASP A 39 34.59 -6.86 -38.22
CA ASP A 39 35.44 -6.13 -37.23
C ASP A 39 34.85 -5.27 -36.09
N GLY A 40 35.35 -5.51 -34.85
CA GLY A 40 35.32 -4.54 -33.75
C GLY A 40 34.71 -5.04 -32.44
N SER A 41 35.51 -5.70 -31.62
CA SER A 41 35.18 -6.22 -30.28
C SER A 41 34.66 -5.17 -29.29
N HIS A 42 33.79 -5.65 -28.38
CA HIS A 42 33.36 -5.13 -27.06
C HIS A 42 31.85 -4.85 -26.95
N GLN A 43 31.06 -5.92 -26.81
CA GLN A 43 29.70 -5.86 -26.25
C GLN A 43 29.59 -6.90 -25.13
N GLY A 44 29.79 -6.45 -23.89
CA GLY A 44 29.38 -7.18 -22.70
C GLY A 44 27.86 -7.11 -22.59
N ALA A 45 27.18 -8.21 -22.94
CA ALA A 45 25.75 -8.35 -22.70
C ALA A 45 25.51 -8.51 -21.19
N VAL A 46 25.08 -7.44 -20.54
CA VAL A 46 24.63 -7.47 -19.14
C VAL A 46 23.24 -8.09 -19.13
N GLY A 47 23.19 -9.42 -19.21
CA GLY A 47 21.98 -10.19 -18.95
C GLY A 47 21.73 -10.18 -17.46
N ALA A 48 20.96 -9.21 -16.97
CA ALA A 48 20.39 -9.23 -15.62
C ALA A 48 19.34 -10.36 -15.56
N ALA A 49 19.81 -11.59 -15.35
CA ALA A 49 18.95 -12.69 -14.95
C ALA A 49 18.51 -12.40 -13.51
N GLU A 50 17.31 -11.83 -13.36
CA GLU A 50 16.63 -11.69 -12.08
C GLU A 50 16.51 -13.09 -11.45
N PRO A 51 17.20 -13.39 -10.34
CA PRO A 51 17.04 -14.68 -9.69
C PRO A 51 15.63 -14.74 -9.09
N PRO A 52 14.94 -15.89 -9.14
CA PRO A 52 13.63 -16.03 -8.53
C PRO A 52 13.77 -15.78 -7.03
N LEU A 53 13.13 -14.70 -6.55
CA LEU A 53 13.04 -14.38 -5.14
C LEU A 53 12.61 -15.65 -4.38
N PRO A 54 13.45 -16.17 -3.45
CA PRO A 54 13.09 -17.36 -2.71
C PRO A 54 11.84 -17.06 -1.89
N ALA A 55 10.78 -17.84 -2.11
CA ALA A 55 9.48 -17.74 -1.46
C ALA A 55 9.53 -17.68 0.08
N ALA A 56 10.68 -18.00 0.69
CA ALA A 56 10.95 -17.89 2.11
C ALA A 56 10.99 -16.44 2.65
N ALA A 57 11.46 -15.47 1.86
CA ALA A 57 11.48 -14.06 2.28
C ALA A 57 10.06 -13.46 2.34
N ALA A 58 9.22 -13.82 1.36
CA ALA A 58 7.79 -13.50 1.37
C ALA A 58 7.04 -14.23 2.50
N ALA A 59 7.45 -15.45 2.85
CA ALA A 59 6.82 -16.23 3.91
C ALA A 59 7.18 -15.75 5.33
N ALA A 60 8.39 -15.25 5.56
CA ALA A 60 8.78 -14.68 6.86
C ALA A 60 8.02 -13.39 7.18
N ALA A 61 7.79 -12.54 6.17
CA ALA A 61 6.93 -11.36 6.30
C ALA A 61 5.46 -11.73 6.57
N ALA A 62 4.98 -12.83 5.98
CA ALA A 62 3.61 -13.32 6.22
C ALA A 62 3.43 -14.00 7.59
N ALA A 63 4.47 -14.66 8.12
CA ALA A 63 4.37 -15.41 9.38
C ALA A 63 4.25 -14.51 10.62
N ALA A 64 4.85 -13.31 10.60
CA ALA A 64 4.70 -12.32 11.67
C ALA A 64 3.27 -11.74 11.76
N ALA A 65 2.49 -11.79 10.67
CA ALA A 65 1.13 -11.25 10.60
C ALA A 65 0.04 -12.23 11.11
N SER A 66 0.39 -13.48 11.43
CA SER A 66 -0.60 -14.54 11.65
C SER A 66 -1.31 -14.52 13.02
N ASN A 67 -0.86 -13.73 14.00
CA ASN A 67 -1.45 -13.74 15.34
C ASN A 67 -1.81 -12.33 15.83
N ARG A 68 -2.89 -11.78 15.25
CA ARG A 68 -3.95 -10.94 15.88
C ARG A 68 -4.48 -9.96 14.83
N ALA A 69 -5.79 -9.97 14.57
CA ALA A 69 -6.45 -8.91 13.81
C ALA A 69 -6.18 -7.51 14.41
N SER A 70 -5.88 -7.44 15.71
CA SER A 70 -5.46 -6.23 16.43
C SER A 70 -4.04 -5.74 16.08
N ALA A 71 -3.17 -6.58 15.50
CA ALA A 71 -1.83 -6.19 15.08
C ALA A 71 -1.84 -5.34 13.81
N LEU A 72 -2.91 -5.43 13.00
CA LEU A 72 -3.10 -4.61 11.80
C LEU A 72 -3.43 -3.15 12.12
N LEU A 73 -3.70 -2.86 13.40
CA LEU A 73 -4.07 -1.53 13.91
C LEU A 73 -2.89 -0.80 14.54
N THR A 74 -1.68 -1.36 14.46
CA THR A 74 -0.46 -0.75 15.00
C THR A 74 0.57 -0.58 13.89
N CYS A 75 1.33 0.51 13.94
CA CYS A 75 2.50 0.68 13.08
C CYS A 75 3.55 -0.39 13.40
N ALA A 76 3.98 -1.14 12.39
CA ALA A 76 5.04 -2.14 12.49
C ALA A 76 6.25 -1.70 11.67
N SER A 77 7.46 -1.97 12.16
CA SER A 77 8.71 -1.79 11.41
C SER A 77 9.38 -3.15 11.30
N ILE A 78 9.66 -3.57 10.06
CA ILE A 78 10.23 -4.87 9.73
C ILE A 78 11.67 -4.63 9.27
N PRO A 79 12.70 -5.06 10.03
CA PRO A 79 14.07 -4.97 9.53
C PRO A 79 14.21 -5.87 8.29
N ALA A 80 14.91 -5.36 7.28
CA ALA A 80 15.12 -6.06 6.02
C ALA A 80 16.62 -6.21 5.75
N ALA A 81 17.01 -7.34 5.16
CA ALA A 81 18.37 -7.59 4.68
C ALA A 81 18.31 -8.48 3.44
N LEU A 82 19.20 -8.25 2.48
CA LEU A 82 19.39 -9.10 1.31
C LEU A 82 20.43 -10.15 1.63
N THR A 83 20.03 -11.41 1.66
CA THR A 83 20.97 -12.53 1.69
C THR A 83 21.19 -13.03 0.25
N PHE A 84 22.43 -13.05 -0.20
CA PHE A 84 22.79 -13.48 -1.55
C PHE A 84 24.06 -14.33 -1.54
N VAL A 85 24.30 -15.04 -2.64
CA VAL A 85 25.49 -15.88 -2.83
C VAL A 85 26.31 -15.29 -3.97
N LEU A 86 27.51 -14.81 -3.64
CA LEU A 86 28.51 -14.35 -4.59
C LEU A 86 29.16 -15.56 -5.26
N ARG A 87 29.09 -15.63 -6.58
CA ARG A 87 29.80 -16.64 -7.38
C ARG A 87 30.66 -15.94 -8.41
N GLU A 88 31.93 -16.31 -8.45
CA GLU A 88 32.83 -15.94 -9.53
C GLU A 88 32.63 -16.92 -10.70
N ALA A 89 32.84 -16.47 -11.94
CA ALA A 89 32.44 -17.20 -13.14
C ALA A 89 33.11 -18.57 -13.33
N GLU A 90 34.18 -18.84 -12.58
CA GLU A 90 34.99 -20.06 -12.65
C GLU A 90 34.91 -20.91 -11.37
N GLU A 91 34.10 -20.49 -10.37
CA GLU A 91 33.97 -21.19 -9.09
C GLU A 91 32.60 -21.86 -8.93
N ASP A 92 32.61 -23.16 -8.64
CA ASP A 92 31.41 -23.96 -8.38
C ASP A 92 30.78 -23.67 -7.00
N PHE A 93 31.54 -23.09 -6.07
CA PHE A 93 31.13 -22.78 -4.70
C PHE A 93 31.05 -21.27 -4.52
N GLY A 94 29.86 -20.76 -4.14
CA GLY A 94 29.68 -19.34 -3.86
C GLY A 94 29.83 -18.99 -2.39
N CYS A 95 30.20 -17.75 -2.10
CA CYS A 95 30.26 -17.19 -0.76
C CYS A 95 28.91 -16.54 -0.39
N SER A 96 28.34 -16.90 0.77
CA SER A 96 27.10 -16.27 1.25
C SER A 96 27.43 -14.93 1.90
N ASP A 97 26.69 -13.89 1.51
CA ASP A 97 26.83 -12.53 2.03
C ASP A 97 25.46 -11.93 2.36
N GLU A 98 25.44 -10.92 3.23
CA GLU A 98 24.25 -10.24 3.72
C GLU A 98 24.42 -8.71 3.62
N TYR A 99 23.49 -8.05 2.92
CA TYR A 99 23.44 -6.60 2.80
C TYR A 99 22.22 -6.04 3.57
N PRO A 100 22.41 -5.28 4.66
CA PRO A 100 21.31 -4.71 5.42
C PRO A 100 20.55 -3.66 4.59
N LEU A 101 19.23 -3.70 4.64
CA LEU A 101 18.33 -2.74 4.00
C LEU A 101 17.67 -1.83 5.04
N GLU A 102 17.03 -0.78 4.54
CA GLU A 102 16.17 0.06 5.37
C GLU A 102 14.95 -0.76 5.87
N PRO A 103 14.58 -0.61 7.16
CA PRO A 103 13.38 -1.25 7.69
C PRO A 103 12.12 -0.81 6.95
N VAL A 104 11.27 -1.76 6.61
CA VAL A 104 9.98 -1.49 5.98
C VAL A 104 8.97 -1.16 7.06
N SER A 105 8.37 0.04 7.01
CA SER A 105 7.26 0.42 7.87
C SER A 105 5.92 0.02 7.25
N ILE A 106 5.06 -0.58 8.07
CA ILE A 106 3.68 -0.92 7.72
C ILE A 106 2.79 -0.17 8.70
N THR A 107 1.88 0.65 8.17
CA THR A 107 0.89 1.38 8.95
C THR A 107 -0.51 0.79 8.74
N PRO A 108 -1.46 1.04 9.67
CA PRO A 108 -2.85 0.63 9.53
C PRO A 108 -3.51 1.04 8.20
N THR A 109 -3.08 2.16 7.60
CA THR A 109 -3.60 2.66 6.32
C THR A 109 -3.21 1.77 5.13
N HIS A 110 -2.14 0.97 5.23
CA HIS A 110 -1.79 -0.02 4.20
C HIS A 110 -2.81 -1.17 4.09
N PHE A 111 -3.63 -1.38 5.12
CA PHE A 111 -4.72 -2.36 5.10
C PHE A 111 -6.04 -1.75 4.58
N ILE A 112 -6.00 -0.53 4.04
CA ILE A 112 -7.15 0.13 3.44
C ILE A 112 -7.01 0.08 1.94
N ARG A 113 -8.02 -0.47 1.27
CA ARG A 113 -8.12 -0.38 -0.18
C ARG A 113 -8.94 0.85 -0.54
N ALA A 114 -8.35 1.74 -1.33
CA ALA A 114 -9.04 2.86 -1.96
C ALA A 114 -10.30 2.37 -2.69
N CYS A 115 -11.47 2.89 -2.31
CA CYS A 115 -12.74 2.53 -2.92
C CYS A 115 -13.66 3.74 -2.90
N ALA A 116 -13.82 4.39 -4.06
CA ALA A 116 -14.69 5.56 -4.19
C ALA A 116 -16.15 5.15 -4.03
N VAL A 117 -16.90 5.91 -3.24
CA VAL A 117 -18.36 5.81 -3.18
C VAL A 117 -18.95 6.46 -4.44
N PRO A 118 -20.06 5.96 -5.01
CA PRO A 118 -20.74 6.64 -6.11
C PRO A 118 -21.11 8.09 -5.75
N GLN A 119 -21.09 8.96 -6.74
CA GLN A 119 -21.36 10.39 -6.56
C GLN A 119 -22.73 10.63 -5.90
N GLY A 120 -22.78 11.50 -4.89
CA GLY A 120 -24.00 11.83 -4.14
C GLY A 120 -24.41 10.82 -3.07
N GLN A 121 -23.69 9.70 -2.92
CA GLN A 121 -23.99 8.70 -1.88
C GLN A 121 -23.10 8.84 -0.64
N PHE A 122 -22.02 9.63 -0.69
CA PHE A 122 -21.10 9.78 0.44
C PHE A 122 -21.82 10.21 1.73
N ALA A 123 -22.68 11.23 1.65
CA ALA A 123 -23.42 11.72 2.80
C ALA A 123 -24.35 10.65 3.41
N ALA A 124 -25.00 9.83 2.56
CA ALA A 124 -25.87 8.76 3.02
C ALA A 124 -25.08 7.66 3.74
N VAL A 125 -23.94 7.23 3.20
CA VAL A 125 -23.08 6.22 3.84
C VAL A 125 -22.46 6.79 5.12
N TRP A 126 -22.05 8.06 5.12
CA TRP A 126 -21.51 8.74 6.30
C TRP A 126 -22.48 8.76 7.49
N GLN A 127 -23.77 8.99 7.23
CA GLN A 127 -24.80 8.94 8.28
C GLN A 127 -25.11 7.52 8.73
N SER A 128 -24.98 6.52 7.85
CA SER A 128 -25.18 5.12 8.23
C SER A 128 -24.10 4.58 9.17
N LEU A 129 -22.92 5.22 9.22
CA LEU A 129 -21.76 4.83 10.04
C LEU A 129 -21.61 5.68 11.32
N GLU A 130 -22.68 6.33 11.80
CA GLU A 130 -22.64 7.28 12.93
C GLU A 130 -22.19 6.67 14.29
N GLU A 131 -22.19 5.35 14.45
CA GLU A 131 -21.92 4.70 15.74
C GLU A 131 -20.48 4.85 16.27
N ALA A 132 -19.46 4.97 15.40
CA ALA A 132 -18.07 5.09 15.83
C ALA A 132 -17.31 6.16 15.02
N GLU A 133 -17.03 7.29 15.66
CA GLU A 133 -16.28 8.41 15.10
C GLU A 133 -15.01 8.70 15.91
N ALA A 134 -13.88 8.82 15.23
CA ALA A 134 -12.65 9.38 15.79
C ALA A 134 -12.36 10.73 15.13
N LEU A 135 -12.00 11.74 15.94
CA LEU A 135 -11.70 13.09 15.49
C LEU A 135 -10.30 13.48 15.93
N THR A 136 -9.42 13.75 14.96
CA THR A 136 -8.03 14.15 15.20
C THR A 136 -7.73 15.51 14.56
N LYS A 137 -6.94 16.34 15.25
CA LYS A 137 -6.57 17.68 14.82
C LYS A 137 -5.06 17.78 14.77
N LEU A 138 -4.52 18.16 13.62
CA LEU A 138 -3.09 18.17 13.34
C LEU A 138 -2.70 19.51 12.71
N SER A 139 -1.47 19.95 12.99
CA SER A 139 -0.88 21.12 12.37
C SER A 139 0.29 20.66 11.52
N LEU A 140 0.13 20.71 10.20
CA LEU A 140 1.09 20.23 9.23
C LEU A 140 1.79 21.43 8.57
N PRO A 141 3.11 21.39 8.36
CA PRO A 141 3.87 22.49 7.77
C PRO A 141 3.78 22.48 6.23
N PHE A 142 2.57 22.32 5.67
CA PHE A 142 2.35 22.33 4.22
C PHE A 142 2.00 23.75 3.75
N PRO A 143 2.80 24.33 2.82
CA PRO A 143 2.56 25.69 2.33
C PRO A 143 1.51 25.74 1.21
N SER A 144 1.20 24.61 0.57
CA SER A 144 0.22 24.56 -0.52
C SER A 144 -0.90 23.55 -0.23
N PRO A 145 -2.15 23.88 -0.58
CA PRO A 145 -3.26 22.96 -0.41
C PRO A 145 -3.10 21.71 -1.27
N ALA A 146 -2.50 21.83 -2.46
CA ALA A 146 -2.24 20.71 -3.35
C ALA A 146 -1.27 19.69 -2.74
N ALA A 147 -0.18 20.17 -2.15
CA ALA A 147 0.77 19.28 -1.48
C ALA A 147 0.15 18.60 -0.25
N ALA A 148 -0.69 19.32 0.51
CA ALA A 148 -1.38 18.75 1.67
C ALA A 148 -2.35 17.64 1.27
N VAL A 149 -3.14 17.83 0.21
CA VAL A 149 -4.08 16.81 -0.29
C VAL A 149 -3.34 15.59 -0.83
N ASP A 150 -2.28 15.79 -1.62
CA ASP A 150 -1.47 14.69 -2.16
C ASP A 150 -0.80 13.88 -1.03
N ALA A 151 -0.23 14.56 -0.03
CA ALA A 151 0.33 13.91 1.16
C ALA A 151 -0.73 13.13 1.96
N LEU A 152 -1.95 13.65 2.09
CA LEU A 152 -3.05 12.95 2.78
C LEU A 152 -3.52 11.72 2.01
N LEU A 153 -3.65 11.82 0.69
CA LEU A 153 -4.00 10.69 -0.18
C LEU A 153 -2.92 9.61 -0.11
N GLY A 154 -1.65 10.00 -0.12
CA GLY A 154 -0.50 9.10 0.03
C GLY A 154 -0.45 8.43 1.40
N ALA A 155 -0.73 9.15 2.49
CA ALA A 155 -0.67 8.60 3.84
C ALA A 155 -1.86 7.69 4.18
N LEU A 156 -3.07 8.04 3.73
CA LEU A 156 -4.30 7.32 4.08
C LEU A 156 -4.66 6.18 3.11
N HIS A 157 -4.11 6.19 1.90
CA HIS A 157 -4.41 5.20 0.84
C HIS A 157 -5.91 5.03 0.54
N MET A 158 -6.68 6.11 0.69
CA MET A 158 -8.12 6.15 0.43
C MET A 158 -8.44 6.81 -0.92
N ALA A 159 -9.61 6.49 -1.47
CA ALA A 159 -10.08 7.12 -2.69
C ALA A 159 -10.76 8.47 -2.38
N PRO A 160 -10.41 9.56 -3.08
CA PRO A 160 -11.16 10.79 -3.01
C PRO A 160 -12.57 10.59 -3.58
N CYS A 161 -13.56 11.20 -2.94
CA CYS A 161 -14.96 11.14 -3.35
C CYS A 161 -15.42 12.49 -3.89
N GLU A 162 -16.44 12.47 -4.76
CA GLU A 162 -17.13 13.69 -5.23
C GLU A 162 -16.23 14.75 -5.90
N GLY A 163 -15.07 14.34 -6.43
CA GLY A 163 -14.13 15.26 -7.06
C GLY A 163 -13.43 16.21 -6.09
N THR A 164 -13.41 15.91 -4.78
CA THR A 164 -12.74 16.75 -3.78
C THR A 164 -11.22 16.77 -3.91
N GLU A 165 -10.65 15.93 -4.79
CA GLU A 165 -9.25 16.05 -5.21
C GLU A 165 -8.96 17.34 -5.98
N ALA A 166 -9.97 17.93 -6.63
CA ALA A 166 -9.83 19.17 -7.39
C ALA A 166 -9.90 20.38 -6.44
N ILE A 167 -8.74 20.98 -6.19
CA ILE A 167 -8.65 22.19 -5.35
C ILE A 167 -9.05 23.40 -6.18
N GLY A 168 -10.09 24.10 -5.73
CA GLY A 168 -10.46 25.41 -6.29
C GLY A 168 -9.35 26.43 -6.07
N SER A 169 -9.00 27.19 -7.11
CA SER A 169 -7.97 28.24 -6.99
C SER A 169 -8.44 29.27 -5.95
N ASN A 170 -7.68 29.39 -4.85
CA ASN A 170 -7.75 30.48 -3.86
C ASN A 170 -8.62 30.26 -2.62
N ASN A 171 -8.93 29.01 -2.25
CA ASN A 171 -9.66 28.77 -0.99
C ASN A 171 -8.70 28.65 0.21
N SER A 172 -8.97 29.43 1.26
CA SER A 172 -8.30 29.32 2.58
C SER A 172 -8.72 28.08 3.37
N SER A 173 -9.72 27.35 2.88
CA SER A 173 -10.22 26.10 3.46
C SER A 173 -10.56 25.11 2.35
N HIS A 174 -10.29 23.84 2.59
CA HIS A 174 -10.58 22.76 1.66
C HIS A 174 -11.12 21.55 2.42
N GLU A 175 -12.20 20.97 1.94
CA GLU A 175 -12.79 19.75 2.49
C GLU A 175 -12.54 18.60 1.52
N LEU A 176 -11.79 17.60 1.98
CA LEU A 176 -11.44 16.39 1.27
C LEU A 176 -12.28 15.23 1.84
N LEU A 177 -13.05 14.58 0.97
CA LEU A 177 -13.86 13.42 1.31
C LEU A 177 -13.15 12.16 0.83
N LEU A 178 -12.93 11.22 1.74
CA LEU A 178 -12.15 10.02 1.49
C LEU A 178 -12.98 8.78 1.82
N SER A 179 -12.83 7.75 1.00
CA SER A 179 -13.48 6.46 1.20
C SER A 179 -12.52 5.31 0.93
N GLY A 180 -12.59 4.31 1.81
CA GLY A 180 -11.85 3.08 1.70
C GLY A 180 -12.60 1.90 2.27
N ILE A 181 -12.09 0.71 1.98
CA ILE A 181 -12.54 -0.54 2.58
C ILE A 181 -11.34 -1.15 3.30
N PHE A 182 -11.48 -1.32 4.62
CA PHE A 182 -10.48 -2.00 5.44
C PHE A 182 -10.50 -3.50 5.16
N VAL A 183 -9.35 -4.16 5.35
CA VAL A 183 -9.23 -5.62 5.27
C VAL A 183 -10.29 -6.27 6.16
N GLY A 184 -11.13 -7.13 5.57
CA GLY A 184 -12.31 -7.69 6.23
C GLY A 184 -13.64 -7.15 5.70
N GLY A 185 -13.61 -6.19 4.76
CA GLY A 185 -14.81 -5.70 4.07
C GLY A 185 -15.57 -4.59 4.79
N GLN A 186 -15.00 -4.05 5.86
CA GLN A 186 -15.58 -2.93 6.60
C GLN A 186 -15.30 -1.61 5.87
N GLN A 187 -16.33 -0.79 5.70
CA GLN A 187 -16.18 0.53 5.10
C GLN A 187 -15.56 1.50 6.11
N VAL A 188 -14.63 2.32 5.62
CA VAL A 188 -14.01 3.40 6.36
C VAL A 188 -14.19 4.66 5.53
N LEU A 189 -14.83 5.66 6.12
CA LEU A 189 -14.97 6.97 5.53
C LEU A 189 -14.16 7.96 6.35
N ALA A 190 -13.57 8.95 5.68
CA ALA A 190 -12.91 10.04 6.35
C ALA A 190 -13.27 11.38 5.72
N LYS A 191 -13.43 12.40 6.58
CA LYS A 191 -13.62 13.79 6.20
C LYS A 191 -12.44 14.58 6.72
N ALA A 192 -11.58 15.02 5.82
CA ALA A 192 -10.43 15.86 6.12
C ALA A 192 -10.78 17.31 5.82
N PHE A 193 -10.83 18.15 6.84
CA PHE A 193 -11.02 19.59 6.70
C PHE A 193 -9.68 20.30 6.92
N CYS A 194 -9.11 20.83 5.84
CA CYS A 194 -7.83 21.52 5.84
C CYS A 194 -8.07 23.04 5.82
N LEU A 195 -7.50 23.75 6.78
CA LEU A 195 -7.46 25.21 6.83
C LEU A 195 -6.03 25.68 6.59
N PHE A 196 -5.85 26.73 5.80
CA PHE A 196 -4.54 27.26 5.43
C PHE A 196 -4.32 28.67 5.98
N PRO A 197 -3.99 28.83 7.28
CA PRO A 197 -3.62 30.11 7.86
C PRO A 197 -2.18 30.49 7.50
N GLY A 198 -1.97 31.12 6.35
CA GLY A 198 -0.63 31.53 5.89
C GLY A 198 0.17 30.35 5.33
N ASP A 199 1.37 30.11 5.85
CA ASP A 199 2.32 29.08 5.37
C ASP A 199 2.16 27.70 6.06
N GLY A 200 1.03 27.47 6.72
CA GLY A 200 0.75 26.20 7.42
C GLY A 200 -0.63 25.65 7.10
N CYS A 201 -0.84 24.36 7.44
CA CYS A 201 -2.09 23.65 7.23
C CYS A 201 -2.60 23.08 8.56
N LEU A 202 -3.75 23.55 9.02
CA LEU A 202 -4.49 22.96 10.12
C LEU A 202 -5.45 21.91 9.56
N LEU A 203 -5.18 20.64 9.83
CA LEU A 203 -5.99 19.51 9.43
C LEU A 203 -6.91 19.10 10.57
N ARG A 204 -8.20 18.97 10.29
CA ARG A 204 -9.18 18.28 11.14
C ARG A 204 -9.67 17.05 10.40
N LEU A 205 -9.24 15.87 10.83
CA LEU A 205 -9.64 14.59 10.27
C LEU A 205 -10.74 13.97 11.15
N ALA A 206 -11.90 13.71 10.56
CA ALA A 206 -12.94 12.88 11.16
C ALA A 206 -13.00 11.54 10.42
N VAL A 207 -12.83 10.44 11.12
CA VAL A 207 -12.88 9.07 10.56
C VAL A 207 -14.06 8.33 11.16
N ARG A 208 -14.83 7.65 10.31
CA ARG A 208 -15.96 6.81 10.71
C ARG A 208 -15.85 5.42 10.11
N SER A 209 -16.20 4.42 10.91
CA SER A 209 -16.27 3.02 10.51
C SER A 209 -17.22 2.26 11.46
N LEU A 210 -17.45 0.98 11.18
CA LEU A 210 -18.20 0.09 12.06
C LEU A 210 -17.43 -0.28 13.33
N ASP A 211 -16.10 -0.10 13.34
CA ASP A 211 -15.23 -0.42 14.46
C ASP A 211 -14.40 0.82 14.84
N LEU A 212 -14.54 1.24 16.10
CA LEU A 212 -13.82 2.41 16.64
C LEU A 212 -12.30 2.21 16.61
N THR A 213 -11.84 0.97 16.77
CA THR A 213 -10.40 0.66 16.80
C THR A 213 -9.74 0.96 15.46
N ILE A 214 -10.46 0.76 14.34
CA ILE A 214 -10.00 1.15 13.00
C ILE A 214 -9.92 2.68 12.90
N CYS A 215 -10.93 3.39 13.39
CA CYS A 215 -10.96 4.85 13.37
C CYS A 215 -9.76 5.45 14.13
N GLU A 216 -9.50 4.97 15.35
CA GLU A 216 -8.34 5.40 16.16
C GLU A 216 -7.02 5.04 15.49
N ALA A 217 -6.90 3.82 14.93
CA ALA A 217 -5.68 3.39 14.25
C ALA A 217 -5.36 4.26 13.03
N VAL A 218 -6.36 4.60 12.21
CA VAL A 218 -6.19 5.50 11.06
C VAL A 218 -5.77 6.90 11.50
N CYS A 219 -6.38 7.42 12.56
CA CYS A 219 -5.99 8.71 13.13
C CYS A 219 -4.53 8.71 13.63
N SER A 220 -4.10 7.63 14.28
CA SER A 220 -2.75 7.52 14.85
C SER A 220 -1.62 7.52 13.81
N VAL A 221 -1.92 7.26 12.52
CA VAL A 221 -0.92 7.28 11.44
C VAL A 221 -0.45 8.69 11.10
N LEU A 222 -1.26 9.71 11.40
CA LEU A 222 -0.98 11.09 11.06
C LEU A 222 -0.49 11.93 12.26
N GLU A 223 -0.49 11.34 13.46
CA GLU A 223 0.08 11.93 14.68
C GLU A 223 1.61 11.77 14.72
#